data_AF-A0A4Y8JKM2-F1
#
_entry.id   AF-A0A4Y8JKM2-F1
#
_cell.length_a   1.000
_cell.length_b   1.000
_cell.length_c   1.000
_cell.angle_alpha   90.00
_cell.angle_beta   90.00
_cell.angle_gamma   90.00
#
_symmetry.space_group_name_H-M   'P 1'
#
loop_
_entity.id
_entity.type
_entity.pdbx_description
1 polymer ?
#
loop_
_entity_poly.entity_id
_entity_poly.type
_entity_poly.pdbx_seq_one_letter_code
_entity_poly.pdbx_strand_id
1 'polypeptide(L)' 'MRRVGPKHEIGRPRGLATLVDEWLTVPTDKGAKAGFKVTSLVGGMVAGVASIDDFAILRHGGMGKVFTKCYAPSTLGSF' A
#
# COMPACT_ATOMS: atom_id res chain seq x y z
N MET A 1 12.08 -27.75 -0.87
CA MET A 1 11.55 -27.07 -2.08
C MET A 1 12.05 -25.63 -2.10
N ARG A 2 13.00 -25.29 -2.98
CA ARG A 2 13.42 -23.89 -3.22
C ARG A 2 12.37 -23.24 -4.12
N ARG A 3 11.62 -22.26 -3.63
CA ARG A 3 10.88 -21.34 -4.50
C ARG A 3 11.93 -20.51 -5.24
N VAL A 4 12.05 -20.72 -6.54
CA VAL A 4 12.75 -19.79 -7.43
C VAL A 4 11.81 -18.59 -7.57
N GLY A 5 12.20 -17.43 -7.02
CA GLY A 5 11.48 -16.17 -7.23
C GLY A 5 11.54 -15.72 -8.69
N PRO A 6 10.60 -14.87 -9.15
CA PRO A 6 10.53 -14.43 -10.54
C PRO A 6 11.82 -13.70 -10.95
N LYS A 7 12.32 -13.98 -12.16
CA LYS A 7 13.50 -13.32 -12.75
C LYS A 7 13.16 -11.85 -13.05
N HIS A 8 13.99 -10.94 -12.56
CA HIS A 8 13.74 -9.51 -12.44
C HIS A 8 14.27 -8.74 -13.66
N GLU A 9 13.39 -8.02 -14.36
CA GLU A 9 13.80 -7.00 -15.33
C GLU A 9 13.57 -5.63 -14.69
N ILE A 10 14.64 -4.92 -14.30
CA ILE A 10 14.56 -3.49 -14.01
C ILE A 10 14.58 -2.80 -15.36
N GLY A 11 13.39 -2.57 -15.91
CA GLY A 11 13.23 -1.92 -17.20
C GLY A 11 11.88 -1.23 -17.22
N ARG A 12 11.91 0.10 -17.26
CA ARG A 12 10.75 1.02 -17.35
C ARG A 12 10.07 1.34 -16.00
N PRO A 13 9.64 2.61 -15.79
CA PRO A 13 8.87 2.98 -14.61
C PRO A 13 7.59 2.14 -14.50
N ARG A 14 7.43 1.44 -13.39
CA ARG A 14 6.21 0.72 -13.01
C ARG A 14 5.62 1.41 -11.79
N GLY A 15 4.29 1.50 -11.71
CA GLY A 15 3.64 2.08 -10.55
C GLY A 15 3.96 1.28 -9.28
N LEU A 16 4.16 1.97 -8.15
CA LEU A 16 4.48 1.36 -6.85
C LEU A 16 3.48 0.26 -6.48
N ALA A 17 2.19 0.51 -6.66
CA ALA A 17 1.14 -0.48 -6.39
C ALA A 17 1.36 -1.79 -7.16
N THR A 18 1.69 -1.69 -8.46
CA THR A 18 1.93 -2.85 -9.33
C THR A 18 3.14 -3.65 -8.88
N LEU A 19 4.22 -2.98 -8.49
CA LEU A 19 5.41 -3.66 -7.98
C LEU A 19 5.11 -4.36 -6.66
N VAL A 20 4.43 -3.69 -5.74
CA VAL A 20 4.11 -4.28 -4.44
C VAL A 20 3.17 -5.48 -4.59
N ASP A 21 2.17 -5.42 -5.46
CA ASP A 21 1.30 -6.58 -5.74
C ASP A 21 2.08 -7.77 -6.33
N GLU A 22 3.20 -7.55 -7.02
CA GLU A 22 4.05 -8.60 -7.58
C GLU A 22 5.04 -9.16 -6.55
N TRP A 23 5.62 -8.31 -5.71
CA TRP A 23 6.76 -8.66 -4.85
C TRP A 23 6.37 -8.96 -3.40
N LEU A 24 5.25 -8.45 -2.91
CA LEU A 24 4.84 -8.59 -1.51
C LEU A 24 3.67 -9.57 -1.37
N THR A 25 3.93 -10.74 -0.80
CA THR A 25 2.91 -11.69 -0.39
C THR A 25 3.02 -11.94 1.11
N VAL A 26 1.90 -11.82 1.82
CA VAL A 26 1.75 -12.27 3.21
C VAL A 26 0.92 -13.54 3.19
N PRO A 27 1.33 -14.64 3.85
CA PRO A 27 0.65 -15.93 3.81
C PRO A 27 -0.60 -15.95 4.71
N THR A 28 -1.44 -14.93 4.58
CA THR A 28 -2.74 -14.74 5.27
C THR A 28 -3.65 -13.92 4.36
N ASP A 29 -4.91 -13.74 4.74
CA ASP A 29 -5.83 -12.81 4.08
C ASP A 29 -5.33 -11.34 4.13
N LYS A 30 -4.41 -11.03 5.05
CA LYS A 30 -3.86 -9.68 5.24
C LYS A 30 -2.95 -9.23 4.09
N GLY A 31 -2.45 -10.17 3.28
CA GLY A 31 -1.70 -9.87 2.05
C GLY A 31 -2.55 -9.35 0.90
N ALA A 32 -3.88 -9.40 0.99
CA ALA A 32 -4.76 -8.94 -0.09
C ALA A 32 -4.58 -7.44 -0.38
N LYS A 33 -4.52 -7.08 -1.67
CA LYS A 33 -4.41 -5.68 -2.15
C LYS A 33 -3.22 -4.93 -1.55
N ALA A 34 -2.08 -5.61 -1.41
CA ALA A 34 -0.86 -5.07 -0.81
C ALA A 34 -0.40 -3.76 -1.49
N GLY A 35 -0.53 -3.66 -2.82
CA GLY A 35 -0.16 -2.48 -3.59
C GLY A 35 -0.92 -1.22 -3.19
N PHE A 36 -2.22 -1.34 -2.97
CA PHE A 36 -3.02 -0.22 -2.49
C PHE A 36 -2.65 0.18 -1.07
N LYS A 37 -2.44 -0.79 -0.17
CA LYS A 37 -2.07 -0.49 1.21
C LYS A 37 -0.72 0.23 1.30
N VAL A 38 0.31 -0.25 0.61
CA VAL A 38 1.65 0.39 0.61
C VAL A 38 1.60 1.76 -0.06
N THR A 39 0.93 1.90 -1.21
CA THR A 39 0.83 3.19 -1.91
C THR A 39 0.11 4.24 -1.05
N SER A 40 -0.88 3.81 -0.26
CA SER A 40 -1.60 4.69 0.67
C SER A 40 -0.72 5.13 1.83
N LEU A 41 0.06 4.22 2.41
CA LEU A 41 1.04 4.54 3.44
C LEU A 41 2.05 5.59 2.93
N VAL A 42 2.61 5.34 1.75
CA VAL A 42 3.56 6.24 1.10
C VAL A 42 2.92 7.61 0.80
N GLY A 43 1.69 7.63 0.28
CA GLY A 43 0.95 8.87 0.06
C GLY A 43 0.70 9.66 1.35
N GLY A 44 0.40 8.98 2.45
CA GLY A 44 0.28 9.60 3.77
C GLY A 44 1.60 10.20 4.24
N MET A 45 2.71 9.45 4.15
CA MET A 45 4.03 9.94 4.54
C MET A 45 4.45 11.17 3.74
N VAL A 46 4.15 11.19 2.43
CA VAL A 46 4.38 12.36 1.56
C VAL A 46 3.56 13.57 2.00
N ALA A 47 2.37 13.36 2.56
CA ALA A 47 1.55 14.44 3.12
C ALA A 47 1.90 14.81 4.58
N GLY A 48 2.94 14.20 5.16
CA GLY A 48 3.42 14.52 6.50
C GLY A 48 2.73 13.77 7.63
N VAL A 49 2.01 12.67 7.37
CA VAL A 49 1.57 11.80 8.47
C VAL A 49 2.77 11.11 9.12
N ALA A 50 2.74 10.96 10.44
CA ALA A 50 3.85 10.43 11.23
C ALA A 50 3.51 9.10 11.91
N SER A 51 2.23 8.72 11.99
CA SER A 51 1.75 7.48 12.59
C SER A 51 0.70 6.77 11.74
N ILE A 52 0.55 5.46 11.95
CA ILE A 52 -0.55 4.67 11.40
C ILE A 52 -1.92 5.13 11.93
N ASP A 53 -1.94 5.73 13.12
CA ASP A 53 -3.16 6.28 13.74
C ASP A 53 -3.67 7.52 12.99
N ASP A 54 -2.78 8.28 12.36
CA ASP A 54 -3.16 9.44 11.53
C ASP A 54 -4.02 9.01 10.33
N PHE A 55 -3.90 7.75 9.90
CA PHE A 55 -4.75 7.17 8.86
C PHE A 55 -6.16 6.78 9.36
N ALA A 56 -6.45 6.83 10.66
CA ALA A 56 -7.81 6.59 11.18
C ALA A 56 -8.81 7.64 10.66
N ILE A 57 -8.36 8.89 10.47
CA ILE A 57 -9.16 9.96 9.84
C ILE A 57 -9.52 9.57 8.39
N LEU A 58 -8.61 8.92 7.67
CA LEU A 58 -8.83 8.43 6.32
C LEU A 58 -9.78 7.21 6.29
N ARG A 59 -9.79 6.38 7.35
CA ARG A 59 -10.72 5.25 7.50
C ARG A 59 -12.15 5.67 7.87
N HIS A 60 -12.33 6.84 8.52
CA HIS A 60 -13.63 7.38 8.91
C HIS A 60 -14.23 8.40 7.90
N GLY A 61 -13.80 8.36 6.63
CA GLY A 61 -14.40 9.17 5.56
C GLY A 61 -13.78 10.56 5.35
N GLY A 62 -12.66 10.89 6.01
CA GLY A 62 -11.93 12.15 5.82
C GLY A 62 -11.18 12.29 4.49
N MET A 63 -11.15 11.24 3.67
CA MET A 63 -10.34 11.14 2.44
C MET A 63 -10.54 12.33 1.49
N GLY A 64 -11.80 12.69 1.21
CA GLY A 64 -12.13 13.75 0.24
C GLY A 64 -11.71 15.16 0.67
N LYS A 65 -11.33 15.35 1.94
CA LYS A 65 -10.85 16.63 2.48
C LYS A 65 -9.33 16.75 2.47
N VAL A 66 -8.60 15.63 2.51
CA VAL A 66 -7.13 15.61 2.68
C VAL A 66 -6.41 15.14 1.42
N PHE A 67 -7.04 14.28 0.61
CA PHE A 67 -6.45 13.76 -0.62
C PHE A 67 -7.46 13.63 -1.76
N THR A 68 -7.10 14.16 -2.92
CA THR A 68 -7.91 14.02 -4.15
C THR A 68 -7.71 12.69 -4.87
N LYS A 69 -6.64 11.92 -4.57
CA LYS A 69 -6.26 10.69 -5.29
C LYS A 69 -5.74 9.54 -4.42
N CYS A 70 -5.72 9.68 -3.09
CA CYS A 70 -5.25 8.63 -2.19
C CYS A 70 -6.47 7.98 -1.51
N TYR A 71 -6.55 6.64 -1.54
CA TYR A 71 -7.61 5.87 -0.89
C TYR A 71 -6.97 5.01 0.20
N ALA A 72 -7.19 5.31 1.48
CA ALA A 72 -6.76 4.46 2.58
C ALA A 72 -7.67 3.20 2.67
N PRO A 73 -7.14 1.99 2.44
CA PRO A 73 -7.90 0.76 2.65
C PRO A 73 -8.29 0.62 4.12
N SER A 74 -9.52 0.15 4.38
CA SER A 74 -10.03 -0.12 5.73
C SER A 74 -9.14 -1.08 6.54
N THR A 75 -8.25 -1.80 5.86
CA THR A 75 -7.33 -2.81 6.40
C THR A 75 -5.87 -2.35 6.52
N LEU A 76 -5.55 -1.04 6.43
CA LEU A 76 -4.16 -0.55 6.48
C LEU A 76 -3.38 -0.96 7.75
N GLY A 77 -4.09 -1.24 8.86
CA GLY A 77 -3.49 -1.71 10.12
C GLY A 77 -3.43 -3.24 10.26
N SER A 78 -3.83 -3.97 9.22
CA SER A 78 -3.77 -5.43 9.19
C SER A 78 -2.93 -5.84 7.98
N PHE A 79 -1.63 -5.74 8.15
CA PHE A 79 -0.61 -6.32 7.28
C PHE A 79 -0.02 -7.55 7.96
#